data_AF-A0AAQ3NZM5-F1
#
_entry.id   AF-A0AAQ3NZM5-F1
#
_cell.length_a   1.000
_cell.length_b   1.000
_cell.length_c   1.000
_cell.angle_alpha   90.00
_cell.angle_beta   90.00
_cell.angle_gamma   90.00
#
_symmetry.space_group_name_H-M   'P 1'
#
loop_
_entity.id
_entity.type
_entity.pdbx_description
1 polymer ?
#
loop_
_entity_poly.entity_id
_entity_poly.type
_entity_poly.pdbx_seq_one_letter_code
_entity_poly.pdbx_strand_id
1 'polypeptide(L)'
;MISESNKALNVISSSIKTMTHPSAAKSHIENAKTAVEELKFVFETVFLEAGLLPIIRVASILEKITKLVEKIYESVSELSYLAYFKSVAEPNVSLVKPNLLHRGI
;
A
#
# COMPACT_ATOMS: atom_id res chain seq x y z
N MET A 1 5.52 -6.96 8.08
CA MET A 1 5.77 -5.50 8.03
C MET A 1 6.82 -5.09 6.98
N ILE A 2 8.13 -5.37 7.12
CA ILE A 2 9.20 -4.85 6.23
C ILE A 2 8.92 -5.11 4.74
N SER A 3 8.58 -6.36 4.39
CA SER A 3 8.26 -6.75 3.02
C SER A 3 7.09 -5.94 2.45
N GLU A 4 6.02 -5.78 3.22
CA GLU A 4 4.84 -5.02 2.83
C GLU A 4 5.15 -3.52 2.70
N SER A 5 5.93 -2.94 3.64
CA SER A 5 6.39 -1.56 3.52
C SER A 5 7.24 -1.33 2.27
N ASN A 6 8.11 -2.28 1.90
CA ASN A 6 8.90 -2.19 0.67
C ASN A 6 8.02 -2.28 -0.59
N LYS A 7 7.03 -3.18 -0.61
CA LYS A 7 6.06 -3.26 -1.72
C LYS A 7 5.27 -1.96 -1.85
N ALA A 8 4.79 -1.39 -0.74
CA ALA A 8 4.12 -0.10 -0.74
C ALA A 8 5.00 1.00 -1.33
N LEU A 9 6.26 1.12 -0.88
CA LEU A 9 7.21 2.11 -1.40
C LEU A 9 7.50 1.93 -2.90
N ASN A 10 7.61 0.70 -3.37
CA ASN A 10 7.81 0.43 -4.80
C ASN A 10 6.60 0.87 -5.64
N VAL A 11 5.38 0.59 -5.17
CA VAL A 11 4.16 1.06 -5.84
C VAL A 11 4.10 2.58 -5.85
N ILE A 12 4.33 3.23 -4.70
CA ILE A 12 4.34 4.70 -4.59
C ILE A 12 5.37 5.32 -5.54
N SER A 13 6.60 4.77 -5.57
CA SER A 13 7.66 5.24 -6.47
C SER A 13 7.26 5.10 -7.95
N SER A 14 6.67 3.96 -8.32
CA SER A 14 6.16 3.72 -9.66
C SER A 14 5.03 4.69 -10.03
N SER A 15 4.11 4.94 -9.11
CA SER A 15 2.99 5.87 -9.29
C SER A 15 3.44 7.30 -9.58
N ILE A 16 4.44 7.80 -8.86
CA ILE A 16 5.04 9.11 -9.16
C ILE A 16 5.66 9.12 -10.57
N LYS A 17 6.47 8.11 -10.91
CA LYS A 17 7.16 8.03 -12.21
C LYS A 17 6.20 7.96 -13.40
N THR A 18 5.08 7.27 -13.22
CA THR A 18 4.08 7.02 -14.26
C THR A 18 2.93 8.02 -14.23
N MET A 19 2.90 8.92 -13.24
CA MET A 19 1.79 9.83 -12.96
C MET A 19 0.46 9.10 -12.84
N THR A 20 0.46 8.00 -12.11
CA THR A 20 -0.73 7.19 -11.81
C THR A 20 -1.07 7.24 -10.33
N HIS A 21 -2.36 7.12 -9.99
CA HIS A 21 -2.80 7.14 -8.60
C HIS A 21 -2.20 5.97 -7.78
N PRO A 22 -1.69 6.17 -6.55
CA PRO A 22 -0.99 5.15 -5.76
C PRO A 22 -1.91 4.15 -5.06
N SER A 23 -3.15 3.93 -5.53
CA SER A 23 -4.18 3.15 -4.82
C SER A 23 -3.76 1.71 -4.53
N ALA A 24 -2.95 1.11 -5.40
CA ALA A 24 -2.42 -0.24 -5.21
C ALA A 24 -1.47 -0.38 -4.00
N ALA A 25 -0.93 0.73 -3.45
CA ALA A 25 -0.09 0.69 -2.26
C ALA A 25 -0.91 0.48 -0.97
N LYS A 26 -2.21 0.76 -0.99
CA LYS A 26 -3.06 0.79 0.21
C LYS A 26 -3.10 -0.56 0.93
N SER A 27 -3.28 -1.66 0.19
CA SER A 27 -3.33 -3.00 0.79
C SER A 27 -2.01 -3.36 1.49
N HIS A 28 -0.88 -3.00 0.89
CA HIS A 28 0.44 -3.21 1.49
C HIS A 28 0.65 -2.37 2.77
N ILE A 29 0.11 -1.15 2.82
CA ILE A 29 0.16 -0.31 4.02
C ILE A 29 -0.66 -0.93 5.15
N GLU A 30 -1.90 -1.34 4.87
CA GLU A 30 -2.75 -2.00 5.87
C GLU A 30 -2.12 -3.30 6.37
N ASN A 31 -1.59 -4.13 5.48
CA ASN A 31 -0.87 -5.36 5.87
C ASN A 31 0.38 -5.05 6.73
N ALA A 32 1.10 -3.96 6.43
CA ALA A 32 2.24 -3.55 7.23
C ALA A 32 1.80 -3.12 8.65
N LYS A 33 0.70 -2.37 8.77
CA LYS A 33 0.12 -1.95 10.05
C LYS A 33 -0.37 -3.13 10.87
N THR A 34 -1.11 -4.06 10.26
CA THR A 34 -1.54 -5.31 10.92
C THR A 34 -0.34 -6.08 11.47
N ALA A 35 0.72 -6.24 10.69
CA ALA A 35 1.93 -6.94 11.14
C ALA A 35 2.68 -6.20 12.27
N VAL A 36 2.53 -4.88 12.41
CA VAL A 36 3.06 -4.12 13.56
C VAL A 36 2.24 -4.42 14.81
N GLU A 37 0.91 -4.44 14.69
CA GLU A 37 0.02 -4.72 15.83
C GLU A 37 0.18 -6.16 16.32
N GLU A 38 0.31 -7.13 15.41
CA GLU A 38 0.66 -8.52 15.76
C GLU A 38 2.00 -8.59 16.52
N LEU A 39 3.01 -7.83 16.08
CA LEU A 39 4.31 -7.78 16.73
C LEU A 39 4.23 -7.18 18.14
N LYS A 40 3.43 -6.11 18.33
CA LYS A 40 3.19 -5.51 19.65
C LYS A 40 2.50 -6.50 20.60
N PHE A 41 1.47 -7.19 20.11
CA PHE A 41 0.76 -8.21 20.87
C PHE A 41 1.71 -9.33 21.34
N VAL A 42 2.63 -9.77 20.48
CA VAL A 42 3.66 -10.74 20.87
C VAL A 42 4.54 -10.21 22.01
N PHE A 43 4.91 -8.92 22.03
CA PHE A 43 5.70 -8.39 23.15
C PHE A 43 4.92 -8.19 24.44
N GLU A 44 3.62 -7.91 24.36
CA GLU A 44 2.76 -7.80 25.54
C GLU A 44 2.53 -9.17 26.21
N THR A 45 2.56 -10.24 25.41
CA THR A 45 2.32 -11.62 25.89
C THR A 45 3.58 -12.31 26.43
N VAL A 46 4.77 -11.78 26.14
CA VAL A 46 6.04 -12.34 26.60
C VAL A 46 6.50 -11.65 27.89
N PHE A 47 6.89 -12.43 28.90
CA PHE A 47 7.53 -11.90 30.10
C PHE A 47 8.88 -11.28 29.73
N LEU A 48 9.03 -9.96 29.91
CA LEU A 48 10.17 -9.20 29.43
C LEU A 48 11.44 -9.51 30.23
N GLU A 49 12.23 -10.47 29.76
CA GLU A 49 13.61 -10.67 30.19
C GLU A 49 14.52 -9.55 29.65
N ALA A 50 15.61 -9.23 30.34
CA ALA A 50 16.55 -8.18 29.94
C ALA A 50 17.12 -8.36 28.51
N GLY A 51 17.14 -9.60 28.00
CA GLY A 51 17.55 -9.93 26.64
C GLY A 51 16.59 -9.47 25.52
N LEU A 52 15.35 -9.09 25.85
CA LEU A 52 14.35 -8.64 24.87
C LEU A 52 14.42 -7.14 24.56
N LEU A 53 15.16 -6.34 25.36
CA LEU A 53 15.29 -4.89 25.15
C LEU A 53 15.78 -4.52 23.72
N PRO A 54 16.81 -5.18 23.15
CA PRO A 54 17.23 -4.92 21.76
C PRO A 54 16.12 -5.22 20.75
N ILE A 55 15.35 -6.29 20.98
CA ILE A 55 14.28 -6.74 20.08
C ILE A 55 13.13 -5.72 20.09
N ILE A 56 12.72 -5.26 21.28
CA ILE A 56 11.70 -4.20 21.44
C ILE A 56 12.14 -2.91 20.74
N ARG A 57 13.43 -2.56 20.85
CA ARG A 57 13.97 -1.36 20.19
C ARG A 57 13.91 -1.47 18.67
N VAL A 58 14.26 -2.63 18.11
CA VAL A 58 14.09 -2.90 16.67
C VAL A 58 12.61 -2.78 16.29
N ALA A 59 11.71 -3.39 17.05
CA ALA A 59 10.27 -3.30 16.78
C ALA A 59 9.72 -1.86 16.78
N SER A 60 10.17 -1.02 17.72
CA SER A 60 9.80 0.40 17.76
C SER A 60 10.31 1.17 16.53
N ILE A 61 11.52 0.84 16.04
CA ILE A 61 12.04 1.42 14.79
C ILE A 61 11.19 0.96 13.61
N LEU A 62 10.83 -0.32 13.57
CA LEU A 62 10.00 -0.90 12.53
C LEU A 62 8.61 -0.23 12.47
N GLU A 63 7.96 -0.04 13.62
CA GLU A 63 6.70 0.73 13.71
C GLU A 63 6.84 2.16 13.15
N LYS A 64 7.93 2.86 13.51
CA LYS A 64 8.19 4.21 12.98
C LYS A 64 8.34 4.21 11.47
N ILE A 65 9.02 3.21 10.91
CA ILE A 65 9.16 3.06 9.45
C ILE A 65 7.78 2.89 8.80
N THR A 66 6.90 2.04 9.34
CA THR A 66 5.55 1.88 8.78
C THR A 66 4.74 3.17 8.79
N LYS A 67 4.80 3.95 9.88
CA LYS A 67 4.15 5.27 9.94
C LYS A 67 4.72 6.26 8.93
N LEU A 68 6.02 6.23 8.66
CA LEU A 68 6.64 7.07 7.63
C LEU A 68 6.18 6.66 6.23
N VAL A 69 6.06 5.36 5.95
CA VAL A 69 5.54 4.87 4.66
C VAL A 69 4.09 5.30 4.44
N GLU A 70 3.25 5.23 5.48
CA GLU A 70 1.86 5.73 5.43
C GLU A 70 1.81 7.24 5.11
N LYS A 71 2.60 8.06 5.80
CA LYS A 71 2.69 9.50 5.52
C LYS A 71 3.16 9.83 4.11
N ILE A 72 4.13 9.06 3.59
CA ILE A 72 4.58 9.19 2.19
C ILE A 72 3.41 8.87 1.25
N TYR A 73 2.67 7.81 1.51
CA TYR A 73 1.49 7.45 0.72
C TYR A 73 0.41 8.53 0.75
N GLU A 74 0.11 9.10 1.92
CA GLU A 74 -0.87 10.20 2.05
C GLU A 74 -0.43 11.41 1.23
N SER A 75 0.83 11.82 1.37
CA SER A 75 1.41 12.95 0.64
C SER A 75 1.39 12.73 -0.87
N VAL A 76 1.69 11.52 -1.34
CA VAL A 76 1.67 11.18 -2.76
C VAL A 76 0.24 11.03 -3.28
N SER A 77 -0.70 10.59 -2.44
CA SER A 77 -2.12 10.54 -2.78
C SER A 77 -2.68 11.95 -2.97
N GLU A 78 -2.34 12.88 -2.07
CA GLU A 78 -2.69 14.30 -2.21
C GLU A 78 -2.05 14.91 -3.47
N LEU A 79 -0.75 14.68 -3.68
CA LEU A 79 -0.08 15.10 -4.92
C LEU A 79 -0.79 14.56 -6.16
N SER A 80 -1.16 13.28 -6.15
CA SER A 80 -1.83 12.63 -7.29
C SER A 80 -3.18 13.27 -7.61
N TYR A 81 -3.90 13.71 -6.57
CA TYR A 81 -5.15 14.44 -6.72
C TYR A 81 -4.93 15.84 -7.30
N LEU A 82 -4.01 16.61 -6.72
CA LEU A 82 -3.71 17.99 -7.15
C LEU A 82 -3.11 18.06 -8.56
N ALA A 83 -2.32 17.06 -8.95
CA ALA A 83 -1.65 16.97 -10.24
C ALA A 83 -2.43 16.16 -11.28
N TYR A 84 -3.68 15.76 -10.99
CA TYR A 84 -4.55 15.01 -11.90
C TYR A 84 -3.89 13.74 -12.46
N PHE A 85 -3.23 12.97 -11.60
CA PHE A 85 -2.66 11.67 -11.98
C PHE A 85 -3.76 10.76 -12.53
N LYS A 86 -3.38 9.91 -13.49
CA LYS A 86 -4.29 8.97 -14.13
C LYS A 86 -4.75 7.94 -13.11
N SER A 87 -6.05 7.65 -13.08
CA SER A 87 -6.53 6.45 -12.42
C SER A 87 -6.02 5.23 -13.19
N VAL A 88 -5.47 4.24 -12.50
CA VAL A 88 -5.25 2.92 -13.09
C VAL A 88 -6.63 2.27 -13.16
N ALA A 89 -7.36 2.53 -14.24
CA ALA A 89 -8.58 1.77 -14.50
C ALA A 89 -8.21 0.29 -14.61
N GLU A 90 -8.98 -0.58 -13.95
CA GLU A 90 -9.02 -1.99 -14.36
C GLU A 90 -9.26 -2.03 -15.87
N PRO A 91 -8.66 -2.99 -16.61
CA PRO A 91 -8.81 -3.06 -18.06
C PRO A 91 -10.30 -3.06 -18.38
N ASN A 92 -10.79 -1.95 -18.94
CA ASN A 92 -12.15 -1.88 -19.46
C ASN A 92 -12.27 -3.01 -20.46
N VAL A 93 -12.95 -4.09 -20.06
CA VAL A 93 -13.46 -5.09 -20.99
C VAL A 93 -14.50 -4.35 -21.81
N SER A 94 -14.03 -3.74 -22.90
CA SER A 94 -14.85 -3.11 -23.90
C SER A 94 -15.86 -4.13 -24.38
N LEU A 95 -17.10 -4.06 -23.88
CA LEU A 95 -18.25 -4.76 -24.42
C LEU A 95 -18.65 -4.08 -25.74
N VAL A 96 -17.79 -4.13 -26.75
CA VAL A 96 -18.22 -3.93 -28.14
C VAL A 96 -18.49 -5.31 -28.71
N LYS A 97 -19.70 -5.80 -28.49
CA LYS A 97 -20.26 -6.82 -29.39
C LYS A 97 -20.56 -6.12 -30.72
N PRO A 98 -20.04 -6.56 -31.87
CA PRO A 98 -20.54 -6.10 -33.15
C PRO A 98 -21.98 -6.63 -33.29
N ASN A 99 -22.96 -5.73 -33.27
CA ASN A 99 -24.32 -6.06 -33.66
C ASN A 99 -24.29 -6.40 -35.15
N LEU A 100 -24.33 -7.69 -35.46
CA LEU A 100 -24.58 -8.20 -36.80
C LEU A 100 -25.96 -7.69 -37.24
N LEU A 101 -25.96 -6.72 -38.16
CA LEU A 101 -27.15 -6.31 -38.85
C LEU A 101 -27.70 -7.51 -39.63
N HIS A 102 -28.86 -7.99 -39.22
CA HIS A 102 -29.66 -8.91 -40.03
C HIS A 102 -31.10 -8.42 -40.16
N ARG A 103 -31.39 -8.09 -41.43
CA ARG A 103 -32.66 -8.19 -42.18
C ARG A 103 -33.58 -6.98 -42.27
N GLY A 104 -34.06 -6.84 -43.51
CA GLY A 104 -34.98 -5.86 -44.09
C GLY A 104 -34.31 -5.29 -45.34
N ILE A 105 -34.51 -5.79 -46.57
CA ILE A 105 -35.74 -6.27 -47.24
C ILE A 105 -35.39 -7.49 -48.11
#